data_AF-A0A1S9P7S9-F1
#
_entry.id   AF-A0A1S9P7S9-F1
#
_cell.length_a   1.000
_cell.length_b   1.000
_cell.length_c   1.000
_cell.angle_alpha   90.00
_cell.angle_beta   90.00
_cell.angle_gamma   90.00
#
_symmetry.space_group_name_H-M   'P 1'
#
loop_
_entity.id
_entity.type
_entity.pdbx_description
1 polymer ?
#
loop_
_entity_poly.entity_id
_entity_poly.type
_entity_poly.pdbx_seq_one_letter_code
_entity_poly.pdbx_strand_id
1 'polypeptide(L)'
;MKNVFIITLLSACLFSCTSPKSKQTTVWTDTYEQKWRYQLDGDMKALLPDDTKRADLIDYMITRLKTELPNGLESIPQDSLTRLARKIGVDYGFAHAKEAIAGETGLTPTLRPWTKEMETMFREAILSNNEGGDLAEKNKACDCFITELKKIYPDSVMLPFPAGVLTKVSAVCMEKLSVNK
;
A
#
# COMPACT_ATOMS: atom_id res chain seq x y z
N MET A 1 -11.77 22.37 -6.36
CA MET A 1 -12.45 21.14 -6.83
C MET A 1 -11.69 20.50 -8.00
N LYS A 2 -10.50 19.94 -7.75
CA LYS A 2 -9.66 19.28 -8.76
C LYS A 2 -8.71 18.27 -8.09
N ASN A 3 -9.20 17.33 -7.29
CA ASN A 3 -8.36 16.29 -6.67
C ASN A 3 -9.03 14.90 -6.65
N VAL A 4 -10.05 14.69 -7.49
CA VAL A 4 -10.79 13.42 -7.62
C VAL A 4 -10.15 12.47 -8.65
N PHE A 5 -9.14 12.91 -9.41
CA PHE A 5 -8.68 12.18 -10.60
C PHE A 5 -7.59 11.12 -10.40
N ILE A 6 -6.92 11.08 -9.24
CA ILE A 6 -5.79 10.15 -8.99
C ILE A 6 -6.28 8.71 -8.72
N ILE A 7 -7.55 8.54 -8.31
CA ILE A 7 -8.15 7.20 -8.11
C ILE A 7 -8.88 6.71 -9.37
N THR A 8 -9.27 7.62 -10.28
CA THR A 8 -10.01 7.28 -11.51
C THR A 8 -9.11 6.90 -12.70
N LEU A 9 -7.84 7.31 -12.73
CA LEU A 9 -6.96 7.03 -13.88
C LEU A 9 -6.50 5.57 -13.98
N LEU A 10 -6.31 4.88 -12.85
CA LEU A 10 -6.04 3.43 -12.82
C LEU A 10 -7.25 2.58 -13.26
N SER A 11 -8.46 3.16 -13.23
CA SER A 11 -9.70 2.51 -13.70
C SER A 11 -9.98 2.76 -15.19
N ALA A 12 -9.37 3.78 -15.81
CA ALA A 12 -9.64 4.17 -17.20
C ALA A 12 -8.81 3.37 -18.24
N CYS A 13 -7.67 2.81 -17.85
CA CYS A 13 -6.81 2.03 -18.77
C CYS A 13 -7.36 0.65 -19.14
N LEU A 14 -8.51 0.23 -18.60
CA LEU A 14 -9.11 -1.10 -18.82
C LEU A 14 -10.33 -1.09 -19.74
N PHE A 15 -10.69 0.08 -20.30
CA PHE A 15 -11.86 0.23 -21.19
C PHE A 15 -11.55 0.17 -22.68
N SER A 16 -10.34 -0.22 -23.08
CA SER A 16 -10.06 -0.53 -24.49
C SER A 16 -10.39 -2.00 -24.78
N CYS A 17 -11.52 -2.17 -25.48
CA CYS A 17 -11.95 -3.35 -26.23
C CYS A 17 -12.46 -4.54 -25.43
N THR A 18 -13.79 -4.66 -25.42
CA THR A 18 -14.53 -5.91 -25.26
C THR A 18 -14.15 -6.90 -26.36
N SER A 19 -13.02 -7.58 -26.19
CA SER A 19 -12.78 -8.86 -26.85
C SER A 19 -13.25 -9.99 -25.91
N PRO A 20 -13.83 -11.08 -26.44
CA PRO A 20 -14.19 -12.23 -25.61
C PRO A 20 -12.94 -12.68 -24.87
N LYS A 21 -12.97 -12.66 -23.53
CA LYS A 21 -11.87 -13.16 -22.70
C LYS A 21 -11.66 -14.64 -23.04
N SER A 22 -10.69 -14.94 -23.90
CA SER A 22 -10.08 -16.26 -23.86
C SER A 22 -9.54 -16.42 -22.44
N LYS A 23 -9.82 -17.55 -21.80
CA LYS A 23 -9.22 -17.92 -20.50
C LYS A 23 -7.73 -18.26 -20.69
N GLN A 24 -6.97 -17.39 -21.35
CA GLN A 24 -5.52 -17.50 -21.38
C GLN A 24 -5.03 -16.96 -20.05
N THR A 25 -4.61 -17.87 -19.18
CA THR A 25 -3.72 -17.55 -18.06
C THR A 25 -2.44 -16.94 -18.65
N THR A 26 -2.32 -15.62 -18.59
CA THR A 26 -1.09 -14.92 -19.00
C THR A 26 -0.03 -15.19 -17.94
N VAL A 27 0.84 -16.16 -18.17
CA VAL A 27 1.99 -16.37 -17.27
C VAL A 27 2.93 -15.18 -17.36
N TRP A 28 3.65 -14.88 -16.27
CA TRP A 28 4.75 -13.91 -16.27
C TRP A 28 5.81 -14.29 -17.31
N THR A 29 5.80 -13.58 -18.42
CA THR A 29 6.86 -13.59 -19.44
C THR A 29 7.68 -12.32 -19.31
N ASP A 30 8.91 -12.32 -19.81
CA ASP A 30 9.78 -11.14 -19.77
C ASP A 30 9.12 -9.92 -20.44
N THR A 31 8.47 -10.13 -21.59
CA THR A 31 7.74 -9.07 -22.30
C THR A 31 6.56 -8.53 -21.47
N TYR A 32 5.83 -9.42 -20.78
CA TYR A 32 4.70 -9.02 -19.94
C TYR A 32 5.16 -8.25 -18.71
N GLU A 33 6.24 -8.70 -18.05
CA GLU A 33 6.85 -8.01 -16.92
C GLU A 33 7.37 -6.63 -17.33
N GLN A 34 8.13 -6.54 -18.43
CA GLN A 34 8.65 -5.27 -18.94
C GLN A 34 7.54 -4.27 -19.25
N LYS A 35 6.43 -4.72 -19.85
CA LYS A 35 5.27 -3.86 -20.09
C LYS A 35 4.72 -3.27 -18.80
N TRP A 36 4.56 -4.08 -17.76
CA TRP A 36 4.08 -3.61 -16.47
C TRP A 36 5.06 -2.68 -15.77
N ARG A 37 6.36 -2.97 -15.83
CA ARG A 37 7.41 -2.08 -15.31
C ARG A 37 7.34 -0.71 -15.96
N TYR A 38 7.24 -0.65 -17.28
CA TYR A 38 7.12 0.60 -18.04
C TYR A 38 5.85 1.38 -17.65
N GLN A 39 4.72 0.68 -17.52
CA GLN A 39 3.46 1.31 -17.13
C GLN A 39 3.53 1.88 -15.71
N LEU A 40 4.03 1.10 -14.74
CA LEU A 40 4.20 1.55 -13.37
C LEU A 40 5.19 2.72 -13.26
N ASP A 41 6.29 2.70 -14.03
CA ASP A 41 7.24 3.82 -14.07
C ASP A 41 6.57 5.11 -14.56
N GLY A 42 5.81 5.02 -15.65
CA GLY A 42 5.04 6.14 -16.18
C GLY A 42 4.04 6.71 -15.17
N ASP A 43 3.28 5.84 -14.51
CA ASP A 43 2.25 6.22 -13.54
C ASP A 43 2.85 6.83 -12.26
N MET A 44 4.00 6.32 -11.82
CA MET A 44 4.63 6.73 -10.57
C MET A 44 5.55 7.96 -10.70
N LYS A 45 5.92 8.35 -11.91
CA LYS A 45 6.90 9.43 -12.17
C LYS A 45 6.53 10.77 -11.52
N ALA A 46 5.24 11.10 -11.51
CA ALA A 46 4.75 12.33 -10.89
C ALA A 46 4.71 12.26 -9.34
N LEU A 47 4.59 11.05 -8.79
CA LEU A 47 4.45 10.81 -7.34
C LEU A 47 5.80 10.55 -6.66
N LEU A 48 6.73 9.94 -7.39
CA LEU A 48 8.07 9.60 -6.97
C LEU A 48 9.07 9.98 -8.08
N PRO A 49 9.45 11.28 -8.17
CA PRO A 49 10.31 11.77 -9.26
C PRO A 49 11.73 11.20 -9.23
N ASP A 50 12.19 10.75 -8.06
CA ASP A 50 13.49 10.09 -7.87
C ASP A 50 13.49 8.73 -8.60
N ASP A 51 14.35 8.61 -9.62
CA ASP A 51 14.42 7.43 -10.48
C ASP A 51 14.86 6.17 -9.73
N THR A 52 15.77 6.30 -8.76
CA THR A 52 16.28 5.16 -7.98
C THR A 52 15.21 4.64 -7.04
N LYS A 53 14.54 5.52 -6.31
CA LYS A 53 13.45 5.13 -5.38
C LYS A 53 12.24 4.60 -6.13
N ARG A 54 11.93 5.16 -7.30
CA ARG A 54 10.84 4.67 -8.13
C ARG A 54 11.13 3.28 -8.69
N ALA A 55 12.35 3.03 -9.14
CA ALA A 55 12.77 1.70 -9.58
C ALA A 55 12.64 0.66 -8.45
N ASP A 56 13.09 0.99 -7.24
CA ASP A 56 12.97 0.13 -6.05
C ASP A 56 11.51 -0.24 -5.73
N LEU A 57 10.61 0.74 -5.69
CA LEU A 57 9.18 0.51 -5.47
C LEU A 57 8.57 -0.38 -6.58
N ILE A 58 8.93 -0.15 -7.83
CA ILE A 58 8.43 -0.94 -8.96
C ILE A 58 8.94 -2.39 -8.85
N ASP A 59 10.21 -2.58 -8.51
CA ASP A 59 10.79 -3.89 -8.28
C ASP A 59 10.08 -4.63 -7.15
N TYR A 60 9.81 -3.95 -6.04
CA TYR A 60 9.05 -4.49 -4.92
C TYR A 60 7.63 -4.90 -5.35
N MET A 61 6.92 -4.03 -6.05
CA MET A 61 5.56 -4.29 -6.52
C MET A 61 5.50 -5.47 -7.48
N ILE A 62 6.36 -5.51 -8.50
CA ILE A 62 6.40 -6.59 -9.49
C ILE A 62 6.74 -7.92 -8.80
N THR A 63 7.73 -7.92 -7.90
CA THR A 63 8.10 -9.12 -7.15
C THR A 63 6.92 -9.65 -6.33
N ARG A 64 6.24 -8.79 -5.57
CA ARG A 64 5.08 -9.18 -4.77
C ARG A 64 3.92 -9.67 -5.64
N LEU A 65 3.61 -8.99 -6.74
CA LEU A 65 2.55 -9.41 -7.66
C LEU A 65 2.84 -10.78 -8.28
N LYS A 66 4.11 -11.06 -8.62
CA LYS A 66 4.52 -12.38 -9.13
C LYS A 66 4.33 -13.49 -8.09
N THR A 67 4.66 -13.22 -6.83
CA THR A 67 4.48 -14.18 -5.73
C THR A 67 3.00 -14.45 -5.45
N GLU A 68 2.19 -13.41 -5.38
CA GLU A 68 0.76 -13.51 -5.02
C GLU A 68 -0.10 -14.01 -6.19
N LEU A 69 0.32 -13.72 -7.44
CA LEU A 69 -0.39 -14.06 -8.67
C LEU A 69 0.56 -14.74 -9.67
N PRO A 70 1.01 -15.98 -9.41
CA PRO A 70 1.97 -16.68 -10.29
C PRO A 70 1.44 -16.89 -11.72
N ASN A 71 0.12 -16.86 -11.90
CA ASN A 71 -0.57 -17.04 -13.19
C ASN A 71 -0.91 -15.70 -13.89
N GLY A 72 -0.26 -14.61 -13.49
CA GLY A 72 -0.45 -13.26 -14.04
C GLY A 72 -1.60 -12.48 -13.44
N LEU A 73 -1.69 -11.20 -13.80
CA LEU A 73 -2.66 -10.28 -13.19
C LEU A 73 -4.10 -10.56 -13.62
N GLU A 74 -4.29 -11.17 -14.79
CA GLU A 74 -5.63 -11.56 -15.28
C GLU A 74 -6.19 -12.81 -14.59
N SER A 75 -5.42 -13.45 -13.70
CA SER A 75 -5.85 -14.62 -12.93
C SER A 75 -6.93 -14.32 -11.88
N ILE A 76 -7.16 -13.05 -11.56
CA ILE A 76 -8.17 -12.60 -10.61
C ILE A 76 -9.03 -11.46 -11.16
N PRO A 77 -10.22 -11.21 -10.59
CA PRO A 77 -11.04 -10.05 -10.94
C PRO A 77 -10.32 -8.72 -10.64
N GLN A 78 -10.65 -7.68 -11.41
CA GLN A 78 -10.01 -6.36 -11.32
C GLN A 78 -10.10 -5.73 -9.92
N ASP A 79 -11.24 -5.88 -9.23
CA ASP A 79 -11.41 -5.34 -7.87
C ASP A 79 -10.46 -6.03 -6.88
N SER A 80 -10.24 -7.34 -7.05
CA SER A 80 -9.28 -8.09 -6.24
C SER A 80 -7.85 -7.67 -6.54
N LEU A 81 -7.52 -7.42 -7.82
CA LEU A 81 -6.20 -6.92 -8.21
C LEU A 81 -5.93 -5.53 -7.61
N THR A 82 -6.94 -4.67 -7.63
CA THR A 82 -6.84 -3.32 -7.05
C THR A 82 -6.61 -3.37 -5.54
N ARG A 83 -7.34 -4.24 -4.83
CA ARG A 83 -7.12 -4.48 -3.39
C ARG A 83 -5.72 -5.02 -3.10
N LEU A 84 -5.26 -5.98 -3.89
CA LEU A 84 -3.93 -6.56 -3.74
C LEU A 84 -2.83 -5.52 -3.95
N ALA A 85 -2.91 -4.74 -5.04
CA ALA A 85 -1.96 -3.67 -5.31
C ALA A 85 -1.92 -2.62 -4.18
N ARG A 86 -3.09 -2.29 -3.61
CA ARG A 86 -3.18 -1.38 -2.48
C ARG A 86 -2.53 -1.96 -1.22
N LYS A 87 -2.77 -3.24 -0.92
CA LYS A 87 -2.12 -3.96 0.18
C LYS A 87 -0.59 -3.94 0.03
N ILE A 88 -0.08 -4.31 -1.15
CA ILE A 88 1.35 -4.29 -1.46
C ILE A 88 1.96 -2.89 -1.23
N GLY A 89 1.28 -1.83 -1.67
CA GLY A 89 1.74 -0.45 -1.44
C GLY A 89 1.76 -0.05 0.04
N VAL A 90 0.78 -0.50 0.83
CA VAL A 90 0.78 -0.30 2.29
C VAL A 90 1.93 -1.08 2.93
N ASP A 91 2.13 -2.34 2.56
CA ASP A 91 3.22 -3.19 3.05
C ASP A 91 4.59 -2.56 2.74
N TYR A 92 4.79 -2.03 1.53
CA TYR A 92 5.99 -1.30 1.14
C TYR A 92 6.22 -0.09 2.06
N GLY A 93 5.18 0.70 2.31
CA GLY A 93 5.26 1.87 3.19
C GLY A 93 5.62 1.54 4.63
N PHE A 94 5.19 0.37 5.14
CA PHE A 94 5.60 -0.12 6.45
C PHE A 94 7.04 -0.68 6.46
N ALA A 95 7.42 -1.46 5.45
CA ALA A 95 8.78 -2.01 5.32
C ALA A 95 9.84 -0.90 5.20
N HIS A 96 9.52 0.18 4.48
CA HIS A 96 10.37 1.35 4.27
C HIS A 96 10.01 2.50 5.23
N ALA A 97 9.28 2.22 6.31
CA ALA A 97 8.92 3.22 7.31
C ALA A 97 10.17 3.86 7.96
N LYS A 98 11.32 3.17 7.99
CA LYS A 98 12.59 3.77 8.45
C LYS A 98 13.05 4.93 7.57
N GLU A 99 12.88 4.82 6.26
CA GLU A 99 13.16 5.90 5.31
C GLU A 99 12.11 7.01 5.41
N ALA A 100 10.85 6.65 5.72
CA ALA A 100 9.79 7.63 6.00
C ALA A 100 10.06 8.42 7.29
N ILE A 101 10.64 7.77 8.31
CA ILE A 101 11.08 8.41 9.56
C ILE A 101 12.21 9.42 9.30
N ALA A 102 13.06 9.20 8.30
CA ALA A 102 14.10 10.14 7.89
C ALA A 102 13.59 11.25 6.93
N GLY A 103 12.33 11.17 6.47
CA GLY A 103 11.81 12.06 5.43
C GLY A 103 12.38 11.78 4.04
N GLU A 104 13.00 10.62 3.85
CA GLU A 104 13.80 10.28 2.67
C GLU A 104 13.04 9.47 1.63
N THR A 105 11.77 9.11 1.83
CA THR A 105 11.03 8.28 0.85
C THR A 105 10.85 8.94 -0.52
N GLY A 106 11.01 10.26 -0.64
CA GLY A 106 10.81 11.00 -1.89
C GLY A 106 9.36 11.00 -2.40
N LEU A 107 8.45 10.31 -1.69
CA LEU A 107 7.04 10.21 -1.97
C LEU A 107 6.31 11.44 -1.44
N THR A 108 5.47 12.05 -2.27
CA THR A 108 4.62 13.15 -1.80
C THR A 108 3.50 12.60 -0.89
N PRO A 109 3.37 13.06 0.37
CA PRO A 109 2.31 12.61 1.25
C PRO A 109 0.93 12.96 0.69
N THR A 110 0.02 11.99 0.69
CA THR A 110 -1.37 12.16 0.23
C THR A 110 -2.36 11.81 1.33
N LEU A 111 -3.42 12.61 1.45
CA LEU A 111 -4.51 12.33 2.37
C LEU A 111 -5.52 11.37 1.72
N ARG A 112 -5.85 10.29 2.43
CA ARG A 112 -6.84 9.30 2.01
C ARG A 112 -7.94 9.21 3.05
N PRO A 113 -9.23 9.30 2.70
CA PRO A 113 -10.31 9.22 3.69
C PRO A 113 -10.24 7.92 4.51
N TRP A 114 -10.62 7.99 5.79
CA TRP A 114 -10.85 6.78 6.56
C TRP A 114 -12.08 6.06 6.03
N THR A 115 -11.88 4.84 5.53
CA THR A 115 -12.94 3.93 5.16
C THR A 115 -12.76 2.63 5.93
N LYS A 116 -13.81 1.81 6.04
CA LYS A 116 -13.68 0.46 6.62
C LYS A 116 -12.60 -0.35 5.93
N GLU A 117 -12.49 -0.22 4.61
CA GLU A 117 -11.45 -0.87 3.83
C GLU A 117 -10.05 -0.36 4.22
N MET A 118 -9.88 0.95 4.39
CA MET A 118 -8.62 1.54 4.85
C MET A 118 -8.22 1.01 6.22
N GLU A 119 -9.15 0.96 7.17
CA GLU A 119 -8.90 0.41 8.51
C GLU A 119 -8.51 -1.07 8.46
N THR A 120 -9.18 -1.88 7.64
CA THR A 120 -8.84 -3.29 7.44
C THR A 120 -7.42 -3.44 6.90
N MET A 121 -7.04 -2.68 5.87
CA MET A 121 -5.69 -2.77 5.31
C MET A 121 -4.61 -2.37 6.31
N PHE A 122 -4.86 -1.32 7.11
CA PHE A 122 -3.94 -0.93 8.18
C PHE A 122 -3.78 -2.03 9.22
N ARG A 123 -4.90 -2.64 9.64
CA ARG A 123 -4.85 -3.75 10.58
C ARG A 123 -4.05 -4.92 10.01
N GLU A 124 -4.32 -5.32 8.77
CA GLU A 124 -3.61 -6.42 8.12
C GLU A 124 -2.11 -6.15 8.02
N ALA A 125 -1.72 -4.93 7.63
CA ALA A 125 -0.31 -4.56 7.48
C ALA A 125 0.43 -4.50 8.84
N ILE A 126 -0.22 -4.06 9.90
CA ILE A 126 0.39 -4.06 11.25
C ILE A 126 0.53 -5.50 11.77
N LEU A 127 -0.46 -6.35 11.51
CA LEU A 127 -0.43 -7.76 11.91
C LEU A 127 0.61 -8.57 11.13
N SER A 128 0.79 -8.30 9.83
CA SER A 128 1.79 -8.98 8.99
C SER A 128 3.22 -8.60 9.37
N ASN A 129 3.48 -7.36 9.79
CA ASN A 129 4.81 -6.91 10.20
C ASN A 129 5.19 -7.30 11.64
N ASN A 130 4.26 -7.83 12.44
CA ASN A 130 4.51 -8.32 13.79
C ASN A 130 4.37 -9.85 13.82
N GLU A 131 5.31 -10.56 13.22
CA GLU A 131 5.35 -12.04 13.30
C GLU A 131 5.76 -12.48 14.72
N GLY A 132 4.96 -13.33 15.37
CA GLY A 132 5.18 -13.78 16.77
C GLY A 132 4.46 -12.94 17.86
N GLY A 133 3.98 -13.58 18.93
CA GLY A 133 3.19 -12.96 20.01
C GLY A 133 1.70 -13.30 20.01
N ASP A 134 1.01 -13.03 21.13
CA ASP A 134 -0.42 -13.32 21.32
C ASP A 134 -1.31 -12.47 20.40
N LEU A 135 -2.29 -13.10 19.75
CA LEU A 135 -3.16 -12.44 18.76
C LEU A 135 -4.05 -11.37 19.40
N ALA A 136 -4.44 -11.54 20.67
CA ALA A 136 -5.25 -10.53 21.36
C ALA A 136 -4.41 -9.29 21.70
N GLU A 137 -3.17 -9.46 22.15
CA GLU A 137 -2.22 -8.36 22.35
C GLU A 137 -1.94 -7.59 21.04
N LYS A 138 -1.73 -8.30 19.94
CA LYS A 138 -1.53 -7.68 18.61
C LYS A 138 -2.74 -6.87 18.16
N ASN A 139 -3.95 -7.42 18.33
CA ASN A 139 -5.17 -6.69 17.96
C ASN A 139 -5.35 -5.43 18.81
N LYS A 140 -5.04 -5.47 20.11
CA LYS A 140 -5.06 -4.28 20.97
C LYS A 140 -4.06 -3.22 20.49
N ALA A 141 -2.86 -3.64 20.06
CA ALA A 141 -1.89 -2.73 19.46
C ALA A 141 -2.41 -2.11 18.16
N CYS A 142 -2.97 -2.91 17.24
CA CYS A 142 -3.59 -2.39 16.01
C CYS A 142 -4.70 -1.37 16.30
N ASP A 143 -5.59 -1.68 17.25
CA ASP A 143 -6.71 -0.81 17.65
C ASP A 143 -6.21 0.52 18.18
N CYS A 144 -5.16 0.48 19.03
CA CYS A 144 -4.54 1.69 19.53
C CYS A 144 -3.92 2.51 18.39
N PHE A 145 -3.14 1.90 17.50
CA PHE A 145 -2.49 2.60 16.39
C PHE A 145 -3.50 3.31 15.50
N ILE A 146 -4.56 2.62 15.08
CA ILE A 146 -5.61 3.21 14.24
C ILE A 146 -6.33 4.33 14.99
N THR A 147 -6.61 4.15 16.29
CA THR A 147 -7.27 5.17 17.12
C THR A 147 -6.42 6.43 17.25
N GLU A 148 -5.13 6.31 17.52
CA GLU A 148 -4.22 7.45 17.66
C GLU A 148 -3.96 8.14 16.31
N LEU A 149 -3.86 7.38 15.21
CA LEU A 149 -3.79 7.95 13.87
C LEU A 149 -5.04 8.75 13.51
N LYS A 150 -6.24 8.25 13.85
CA LYS A 150 -7.51 8.97 13.69
C LYS A 150 -7.59 10.24 14.54
N LYS A 151 -6.87 10.34 15.67
CA LYS A 151 -6.82 11.61 16.42
C LYS A 151 -5.95 12.66 15.74
N ILE A 152 -4.86 12.24 15.10
CA ILE A 152 -3.98 13.15 14.35
C ILE A 152 -4.65 13.57 13.04
N TYR A 153 -5.31 12.64 12.38
CA TYR A 153 -5.99 12.84 11.11
C TYR A 153 -7.44 12.30 11.21
N PRO A 154 -8.43 13.13 11.61
CA PRO A 154 -9.78 12.67 11.91
C PRO A 154 -10.55 12.16 10.69
N ASP A 155 -10.44 12.85 9.56
CA ASP A 155 -11.24 12.54 8.36
C ASP A 155 -10.47 11.71 7.32
N SER A 156 -9.15 11.58 7.48
CA SER A 156 -8.27 10.95 6.49
C SER A 156 -7.00 10.40 7.14
N VAL A 157 -6.17 9.69 6.39
CA VAL A 157 -4.83 9.25 6.80
C VAL A 157 -3.83 9.74 5.77
N MET A 158 -2.69 10.25 6.25
CA MET A 158 -1.61 10.70 5.37
C MET A 158 -0.66 9.54 5.05
N LEU A 159 -0.44 9.29 3.75
CA LEU A 159 0.44 8.23 3.26
C LEU A 159 1.40 8.72 2.15
N PRO A 160 2.71 8.39 2.23
CA PRO A 160 3.36 7.79 3.39
C PRO A 160 3.30 8.72 4.61
N PHE A 161 3.49 8.16 5.80
CA PHE A 161 3.46 8.96 7.02
C PHE A 161 4.63 9.94 7.04
N PRO A 162 4.40 11.21 7.40
CA PRO A 162 5.50 12.13 7.71
C PRO A 162 6.41 11.56 8.81
N ALA A 163 7.68 11.98 8.76
CA ALA A 163 8.67 11.64 9.76
C ALA A 163 8.14 11.82 11.19
N GLY A 164 8.40 10.82 12.04
CA GLY A 164 8.05 10.85 13.46
C GLY A 164 6.57 10.61 13.80
N VAL A 165 5.64 10.61 12.83
CA VAL A 165 4.22 10.33 13.11
C VAL A 165 4.04 8.91 13.63
N LEU A 166 4.57 7.91 12.91
CA LEU A 166 4.49 6.51 13.35
C LEU A 166 5.22 6.29 14.67
N THR A 167 6.39 6.90 14.88
CA THR A 167 7.14 6.80 16.14
C THR A 167 6.34 7.36 17.31
N LYS A 168 5.72 8.52 17.14
CA LYS A 168 4.87 9.14 18.17
C LYS A 168 3.66 8.28 18.50
N VAL A 169 2.97 7.76 17.49
CA VAL A 169 1.83 6.85 17.68
C VAL A 169 2.26 5.56 18.38
N SER A 170 3.39 4.99 17.94
CA SER A 170 3.96 3.77 18.54
C SER A 170 4.27 3.97 20.02
N ALA A 171 4.91 5.10 20.38
CA ALA A 171 5.24 5.40 21.77
C ALA A 171 3.98 5.49 22.65
N VAL A 172 2.95 6.22 22.19
CA VAL A 172 1.66 6.33 22.91
C VAL A 172 1.01 4.97 23.09
N CYS A 173 1.04 4.12 22.06
CA CYS A 173 0.43 2.80 22.14
C CYS A 173 1.20 1.84 23.04
N MET A 174 2.54 1.86 22.99
CA MET A 174 3.36 1.06 23.89
C MET A 174 3.16 1.46 25.35
N GLU A 175 3.08 2.77 25.65
CA GLU A 175 2.78 3.26 26.99
C GLU A 175 1.43 2.72 27.49
N LYS A 176 0.36 2.89 26.72
CA LYS A 176 -1.00 2.41 27.08
C LYS A 176 -1.09 0.90 27.26
N LEU A 177 -0.32 0.14 26.50
CA LEU A 177 -0.31 -1.32 26.59
C LEU A 177 0.57 -1.82 27.75
N SER A 178 1.63 -1.08 28.10
CA SER A 178 2.49 -1.38 29.24
C SER A 178 1.84 -1.11 30.59
N VAL A 179 0.94 -0.13 30.67
CA VAL A 179 0.17 0.21 31.89
C VAL A 179 -0.91 -0.83 32.22
N ASN A 180 -1.24 -1.72 31.28
CA ASN A 180 -2.24 -2.80 31.45
C ASN A 180 -1.62 -4.19 31.66
N LYS A 181 -0.31 -4.29 31.95
CA LYS A 181 0.37 -5.50 32.43
C LYS A 181 0.64 -5.39 33.91
#